data_AF-A0A8T0BXU2-F1
#
_entry.id   AF-A0A8T0BXU2-F1
#
_cell.length_a   1.000
_cell.length_b   1.000
_cell.length_c   1.000
_cell.angle_alpha   90.00
_cell.angle_beta   90.00
_cell.angle_gamma   90.00
#
_symmetry.space_group_name_H-M   'P 1'
#
loop_
_entity.id
_entity.type
_entity.pdbx_description
1 polymer ?
#
loop_
_entity_poly.entity_id
_entity_poly.type
_entity_poly.pdbx_seq_one_letter_code
_entity_poly.pdbx_strand_id
1 'polypeptide(L)'
;MKKKFYFIRSKIDSNIEAEKRKKTFNEQQTLDLIRNDCIKGLEEIGLQSPSVFLISCFELSLYDFNHLEKTIEQELPQYKRDVLMLALPNITLEINERKKKSLQKNIWKLALLSASVAAVPIPILNAAASISVDVTILVTELKKYYNAFGLDPDSLQKLSDRSGKSVNELKSVLKCPLNEEITKDLVIKLLPNASLFAVETAAEYWLGLIPFLGSLVAGSLSFGTIFYMLMRCLNELAKDARNVLMAALQSSVD
;
A
#
# COMPACT_ATOMS: atom_id res chain seq x y z
N MET A 1 -21.22 -26.99 4.91
CA MET A 1 -20.56 -26.03 4.00
C MET A 1 -19.13 -25.78 4.49
N LYS A 2 -18.08 -26.09 3.71
CA LYS A 2 -16.66 -25.87 4.13
C LYS A 2 -16.14 -24.50 3.67
N LYS A 3 -16.81 -23.42 4.07
CA LYS A 3 -16.33 -22.04 3.82
C LYS A 3 -16.10 -21.34 5.15
N LYS A 4 -15.07 -20.51 5.23
CA LYS A 4 -14.80 -19.66 6.38
C LYS A 4 -15.71 -18.42 6.33
N PHE A 5 -16.25 -18.03 7.48
CA PHE A 5 -17.08 -16.84 7.63
C PHE A 5 -16.54 -16.01 8.79
N TYR A 6 -16.60 -14.69 8.62
CA TYR A 6 -16.28 -13.73 9.68
C TYR A 6 -17.53 -12.90 9.93
N PHE A 7 -17.89 -12.73 11.20
CA PHE A 7 -19.01 -11.90 11.60
C PHE A 7 -18.49 -10.56 12.08
N ILE A 8 -18.96 -9.48 11.46
CA ILE A 8 -18.52 -8.11 11.77
C ILE A 8 -19.71 -7.38 12.38
N ARG A 9 -19.58 -7.01 13.66
CA ARG A 9 -20.54 -6.15 14.35
C ARG A 9 -20.06 -4.71 14.28
N SER A 10 -20.67 -3.92 13.40
CA SER A 10 -20.42 -2.48 13.28
C SER A 10 -21.17 -1.66 14.34
N LYS A 11 -20.85 -0.35 14.41
CA LYS A 11 -21.52 0.67 15.25
C LYS A 11 -21.28 0.53 16.74
N ILE A 12 -20.11 -0.02 17.11
CA ILE A 12 -19.72 -0.21 18.50
C ILE A 12 -19.57 1.12 19.23
N ASP A 13 -19.09 2.15 18.54
CA ASP A 13 -19.09 3.55 18.98
C ASP A 13 -20.46 3.97 19.56
N SER A 14 -21.53 3.74 18.80
CA SER A 14 -22.90 4.10 19.20
C SER A 14 -23.41 3.24 20.37
N ASN A 15 -23.01 1.97 20.43
CA ASN A 15 -23.38 1.08 21.54
C ASN A 15 -22.70 1.50 22.84
N ILE A 16 -21.40 1.80 22.78
CA ILE A 16 -20.63 2.27 23.93
C ILE A 16 -21.17 3.62 24.42
N GLU A 17 -21.49 4.54 23.52
CA GLU A 17 -22.02 5.85 23.89
C GLU A 17 -23.39 5.75 24.58
N ALA A 18 -24.23 4.81 24.18
CA ALA A 18 -25.50 4.53 24.87
C ALA A 18 -25.28 3.97 26.29
N GLU A 19 -24.31 3.07 26.45
CA GLU A 19 -24.02 2.38 27.71
C GLU A 19 -23.32 3.28 28.74
N LYS A 20 -22.54 4.28 28.30
CA LYS A 20 -21.95 5.32 29.17
C LYS A 20 -22.96 6.08 30.03
N ARG A 21 -24.24 6.08 29.64
CA ARG A 21 -25.32 6.73 30.42
C ARG A 21 -25.60 6.01 31.74
N LYS A 22 -25.12 4.77 31.92
CA LYS A 22 -25.29 3.99 33.14
C LYS A 22 -24.18 4.29 34.13
N LYS A 23 -24.52 4.42 35.41
CA LYS A 23 -23.55 4.69 36.50
C LYS A 23 -22.52 3.57 36.69
N THR A 24 -22.83 2.34 36.27
CA THR A 24 -21.97 1.16 36.40
C THR A 24 -21.23 0.83 35.10
N PHE A 25 -21.07 1.80 34.20
CA PHE A 25 -20.48 1.57 32.89
C PHE A 25 -19.04 1.06 32.99
N ASN A 26 -18.76 -0.01 32.25
CA ASN A 26 -17.42 -0.52 32.00
C ASN A 26 -17.34 -0.92 30.52
N GLU A 27 -16.43 -0.29 29.79
CA GLU A 27 -16.29 -0.47 28.34
C GLU A 27 -15.95 -1.92 27.98
N GLN A 28 -14.95 -2.50 28.65
CA GLN A 28 -14.51 -3.86 28.36
C GLN A 28 -15.60 -4.89 28.64
N GLN A 29 -16.30 -4.79 29.78
CA GLN A 29 -17.43 -5.66 30.10
C GLN A 29 -18.55 -5.52 29.07
N THR A 30 -18.82 -4.30 28.61
CA THR A 30 -19.84 -4.04 27.58
C THR A 30 -19.45 -4.70 26.25
N LEU A 31 -18.19 -4.57 25.83
CA LEU A 31 -17.68 -5.22 24.61
C LEU A 31 -17.76 -6.74 24.72
N ASP A 32 -17.39 -7.30 25.86
CA ASP A 32 -17.43 -8.75 26.10
C ASP A 32 -18.87 -9.28 26.11
N LEU A 33 -19.82 -8.54 26.70
CA LEU A 33 -21.24 -8.87 26.65
C LEU A 33 -21.77 -8.90 25.21
N ILE A 34 -21.48 -7.85 24.42
CA ILE A 34 -21.90 -7.77 23.00
C ILE A 34 -21.28 -8.91 22.20
N ARG A 35 -19.99 -9.20 22.42
CA ARG A 35 -19.29 -10.28 21.73
C ARG A 35 -19.90 -11.64 22.04
N ASN A 36 -20.13 -11.94 23.31
CA ASN A 36 -20.71 -13.20 23.76
C ASN A 36 -22.14 -13.39 23.25
N ASP A 37 -22.95 -12.33 23.22
CA ASP A 37 -24.29 -12.36 22.64
C ASP A 37 -24.26 -12.71 21.15
N CYS A 38 -23.35 -12.09 20.39
CA CYS A 38 -23.14 -12.42 18.98
C CYS A 38 -22.68 -13.87 18.78
N ILE A 39 -21.71 -14.35 19.57
CA ILE A 39 -21.22 -15.73 19.49
C ILE A 39 -22.38 -16.70 19.76
N LYS A 40 -23.12 -16.49 20.84
CA LYS A 40 -24.24 -17.34 21.23
C LYS A 40 -25.30 -17.41 20.14
N GLY A 41 -25.72 -16.27 19.59
CA GLY A 41 -26.71 -16.24 18.50
C GLY A 41 -26.24 -16.95 17.23
N LEU A 42 -24.94 -16.88 16.91
CA LEU A 42 -24.38 -17.60 15.75
C LEU A 42 -24.29 -19.10 16.00
N GLU A 43 -23.93 -19.51 17.21
CA GLU A 43 -23.89 -20.93 17.63
C GLU A 43 -25.28 -21.56 17.61
N GLU A 44 -26.32 -20.84 18.03
CA GLU A 44 -27.72 -21.29 17.98
C GLU A 44 -28.20 -21.56 16.54
N ILE A 45 -27.65 -20.87 15.54
CA ILE A 45 -27.94 -21.06 14.11
C ILE A 45 -27.09 -22.20 13.51
N GLY A 46 -26.19 -22.81 14.31
CA GLY A 46 -25.38 -23.97 13.92
C GLY A 46 -24.00 -23.61 13.35
N LEU A 47 -23.51 -22.38 13.53
CA LEU A 47 -22.12 -22.03 13.21
C LEU A 47 -21.19 -22.48 14.35
N GLN A 48 -20.27 -23.39 14.05
CA GLN A 48 -19.25 -23.80 15.00
C GLN A 48 -18.10 -22.79 15.03
N SER A 49 -17.77 -22.29 16.22
CA SER A 49 -16.65 -21.37 16.49
C SER A 49 -16.64 -20.09 15.63
N PRO A 50 -17.67 -19.23 15.75
CA PRO A 50 -17.78 -18.01 14.95
C PRO A 50 -16.67 -17.01 15.28
N SER A 51 -15.95 -16.52 14.27
CA SER A 51 -15.04 -15.39 14.42
C SER A 51 -15.84 -14.08 14.43
N VAL A 52 -15.91 -13.42 15.58
CA VAL A 52 -16.66 -12.16 15.79
C VAL A 52 -15.69 -10.99 15.96
N PHE A 53 -15.88 -9.92 15.18
CA PHE A 53 -15.10 -8.70 15.26
C PHE A 53 -16.02 -7.51 15.51
N LEU A 54 -15.74 -6.74 16.55
CA LEU A 54 -16.45 -5.53 16.92
C LEU A 54 -15.73 -4.31 16.33
N ILE A 55 -16.38 -3.49 15.49
CA ILE A 55 -15.74 -2.36 14.83
C ILE A 55 -16.57 -1.05 14.91
N SER A 56 -15.87 0.07 14.84
CA SER A 56 -16.44 1.38 14.51
C SER A 56 -16.04 1.76 13.10
N CYS A 57 -17.01 2.20 12.28
CA CYS A 57 -16.72 2.66 10.92
C CYS A 57 -16.25 4.12 10.89
N PHE A 58 -16.49 4.88 11.96
CA PHE A 58 -16.02 6.26 12.10
C PHE A 58 -14.56 6.29 12.55
N GLU A 59 -14.14 5.34 13.39
CA GLU A 59 -12.78 5.26 13.89
C GLU A 59 -12.22 3.85 13.77
N LEU A 60 -11.52 3.60 12.64
CA LEU A 60 -10.98 2.29 12.28
C LEU A 60 -9.77 1.87 13.13
N SER A 61 -9.18 2.77 13.91
CA SER A 61 -8.07 2.45 14.83
C SER A 61 -8.57 1.80 16.12
N LEU A 62 -9.86 1.94 16.45
CA LEU A 62 -10.45 1.37 17.67
C LEU A 62 -10.93 -0.07 17.48
N TYR A 63 -11.10 -0.75 18.63
CA TYR A 63 -11.69 -2.09 18.74
C TYR A 63 -10.96 -3.14 17.89
N ASP A 64 -11.70 -4.01 17.20
CA ASP A 64 -11.17 -5.21 16.56
C ASP A 64 -10.80 -5.00 15.09
N PHE A 65 -10.84 -3.79 14.52
CA PHE A 65 -10.59 -3.59 13.08
C PHE A 65 -9.17 -4.02 12.68
N ASN A 66 -8.16 -3.64 13.46
CA ASN A 66 -6.77 -4.09 13.24
C ASN A 66 -6.64 -5.61 13.39
N HIS A 67 -7.40 -6.23 14.28
CA HIS A 67 -7.39 -7.68 14.50
C HIS A 67 -8.10 -8.43 13.36
N LEU A 68 -9.22 -7.89 12.87
CA LEU A 68 -9.94 -8.35 11.68
C LEU A 68 -9.01 -8.36 10.47
N GLU A 69 -8.31 -7.25 10.25
CA GLU A 69 -7.34 -7.11 9.17
C GLU A 69 -6.26 -8.20 9.24
N LYS A 70 -5.61 -8.35 10.41
CA LYS A 70 -4.56 -9.36 10.64
C LYS A 70 -5.08 -10.78 10.45
N THR A 71 -6.30 -11.06 10.88
CA THR A 71 -6.92 -12.39 10.73
C THR A 71 -7.16 -12.69 9.25
N ILE A 72 -7.76 -11.77 8.50
CA ILE A 72 -7.99 -11.97 7.07
C ILE A 72 -6.66 -12.12 6.32
N GLU A 73 -5.64 -11.32 6.67
CA GLU A 73 -4.29 -11.46 6.11
C GLU A 73 -3.71 -12.86 6.35
N GLN A 74 -3.77 -13.38 7.59
CA GLN A 74 -3.24 -14.70 7.92
C GLN A 74 -4.01 -15.84 7.26
N GLU A 75 -5.31 -15.71 7.06
CA GLU A 75 -6.14 -16.80 6.55
C GLU A 75 -6.24 -16.86 5.02
N LEU A 76 -5.77 -15.83 4.31
CA LEU A 76 -5.73 -15.83 2.84
C LEU A 76 -4.53 -16.61 2.28
N PRO A 77 -4.64 -17.24 1.09
CA PRO A 77 -3.50 -17.76 0.34
C PRO A 77 -2.48 -16.66 0.04
N GLN A 78 -1.18 -16.99 0.03
CA GLN A 78 -0.07 -16.02 -0.09
C GLN A 78 -0.27 -14.98 -1.21
N TYR A 79 -0.73 -15.40 -2.39
CA TYR A 79 -0.97 -14.50 -3.53
C TYR A 79 -2.18 -13.56 -3.36
N LYS A 80 -3.16 -13.93 -2.52
CA LYS A 80 -4.30 -13.06 -2.15
C LYS A 80 -3.96 -12.12 -1.00
N ARG A 81 -3.00 -12.50 -0.15
CA ARG A 81 -2.51 -11.64 0.95
C ARG A 81 -1.93 -10.34 0.40
N ASP A 82 -1.02 -10.43 -0.57
CA ASP A 82 -0.40 -9.24 -1.15
C ASP A 82 -1.45 -8.32 -1.80
N VAL A 83 -2.43 -8.88 -2.52
CA VAL A 83 -3.51 -8.08 -3.14
C VAL A 83 -4.41 -7.41 -2.09
N LEU A 84 -4.83 -8.15 -1.05
CA LEU A 84 -5.61 -7.59 0.05
C LEU A 84 -4.81 -6.49 0.75
N MET A 85 -3.55 -6.75 1.09
CA MET A 85 -2.69 -5.81 1.78
C MET A 85 -2.54 -4.49 1.03
N LEU A 86 -2.48 -4.53 -0.30
CA LEU A 86 -2.46 -3.33 -1.11
C LEU A 86 -3.81 -2.60 -1.14
N ALA A 87 -4.93 -3.31 -1.00
CA ALA A 87 -6.28 -2.76 -1.00
C ALA A 87 -6.73 -2.15 0.35
N LEU A 88 -6.09 -2.53 1.46
CA LEU A 88 -6.43 -2.00 2.79
C LEU A 88 -6.21 -0.49 2.86
N PRO A 89 -7.05 0.29 3.57
CA PRO A 89 -6.83 1.72 3.68
C PRO A 89 -5.55 2.00 4.46
N ASN A 90 -4.76 3.00 4.06
CA ASN A 90 -3.49 3.32 4.70
C ASN A 90 -3.71 4.14 5.99
N ILE A 91 -4.19 3.48 7.04
CA ILE A 91 -4.65 4.13 8.30
C ILE A 91 -3.65 4.05 9.45
N THR A 92 -2.62 3.21 9.35
CA THR A 92 -1.58 3.06 10.39
C THR A 92 -0.19 3.03 9.79
N LEU A 93 0.81 3.42 10.59
CA LEU A 93 2.22 3.33 10.21
C LEU A 93 2.65 1.88 9.92
N GLU A 94 2.06 0.90 10.61
CA GLU A 94 2.31 -0.53 10.39
C GLU A 94 1.80 -0.98 9.02
N ILE A 95 0.60 -0.55 8.60
CA ILE A 95 0.05 -0.83 7.27
C ILE A 95 0.94 -0.20 6.18
N ASN A 96 1.37 1.05 6.38
CA ASN A 96 2.24 1.75 5.44
C ASN A 96 3.54 0.98 5.16
N GLU A 97 4.22 0.51 6.21
CA GLU A 97 5.45 -0.29 6.08
C GLU A 97 5.19 -1.67 5.47
N ARG A 98 4.08 -2.33 5.81
CA ARG A 98 3.71 -3.62 5.19
C ARG A 98 3.43 -3.47 3.70
N LYS A 99 2.71 -2.41 3.28
CA LYS A 99 2.47 -2.10 1.86
C LYS A 99 3.76 -1.85 1.11
N LYS A 100 4.67 -1.05 1.68
CA LYS A 100 6.01 -0.82 1.13
C LYS A 100 6.74 -2.14 0.88
N LYS A 101 6.80 -3.03 1.88
CA LYS A 101 7.45 -4.35 1.75
C LYS A 101 6.78 -5.23 0.69
N SER A 102 5.45 -5.22 0.59
CA SER A 102 4.72 -6.00 -0.41
C SER A 102 5.00 -5.50 -1.84
N LEU A 103 4.99 -4.19 -2.06
CA LEU A 103 5.31 -3.56 -3.35
C LEU A 103 6.76 -3.83 -3.77
N GLN A 104 7.70 -3.77 -2.81
CA GLN A 104 9.13 -3.99 -3.07
C GLN A 104 9.43 -5.38 -3.67
N LYS A 105 8.66 -6.43 -3.30
CA LYS A 105 8.86 -7.80 -3.78
C LYS A 105 8.70 -7.96 -5.30
N ASN A 106 8.03 -7.03 -5.97
CA ASN A 106 7.76 -7.11 -7.41
C ASN A 106 8.74 -6.29 -8.27
N ILE A 107 9.55 -5.40 -7.68
CA ILE A 107 10.44 -4.50 -8.42
C ILE A 107 11.42 -5.27 -9.31
N TRP A 108 12.06 -6.32 -8.78
CA TRP A 108 13.02 -7.11 -9.55
C TRP A 108 12.40 -7.82 -10.76
N LYS A 109 11.13 -8.22 -10.68
CA LYS A 109 10.40 -8.87 -11.79
C LYS A 109 10.15 -7.88 -12.92
N LEU A 110 9.77 -6.64 -12.57
CA LEU A 110 9.55 -5.57 -13.53
C LEU A 110 10.87 -5.13 -14.18
N ALA A 111 11.95 -5.03 -13.39
CA ALA A 111 13.28 -4.74 -13.91
C ALA A 111 13.78 -5.84 -14.86
N LEU A 112 13.55 -7.12 -14.53
CA LEU A 112 13.89 -8.26 -15.39
C LEU A 112 13.09 -8.24 -16.70
N LEU A 113 11.80 -7.90 -16.64
CA LEU A 113 10.97 -7.73 -17.83
C LEU A 113 11.53 -6.65 -18.75
N SER A 114 11.85 -5.47 -18.22
CA SER A 114 12.52 -4.40 -18.98
C SER A 114 13.83 -4.86 -19.63
N ALA A 115 14.69 -5.53 -18.85
CA ALA A 115 15.95 -6.05 -19.32
C ALA A 115 15.77 -7.01 -20.51
N SER A 116 14.76 -7.89 -20.43
CA SER A 116 14.47 -8.87 -21.49
C SER A 116 14.05 -8.21 -22.81
N VAL A 117 13.30 -7.10 -22.74
CA VAL A 117 12.88 -6.33 -23.92
C VAL A 117 14.08 -5.58 -24.53
N ALA A 118 14.92 -4.98 -23.68
CA ALA A 118 16.11 -4.25 -24.11
C ALA A 118 17.24 -5.17 -24.64
N ALA A 119 17.21 -6.46 -24.31
CA ALA A 119 18.20 -7.45 -24.73
C ALA A 119 18.01 -7.98 -26.16
N VAL A 120 16.90 -7.69 -26.83
CA VAL A 120 16.61 -8.22 -28.18
C VAL A 120 17.41 -7.42 -29.23
N PRO A 121 18.32 -8.05 -30.00
CA PRO A 121 19.11 -7.36 -31.02
C PRO A 121 18.30 -7.20 -32.31
N ILE A 122 17.58 -6.08 -32.49
CA ILE A 122 16.93 -5.73 -33.77
C ILE A 122 17.42 -4.35 -34.23
N PRO A 123 17.81 -4.16 -35.50
CA PRO A 123 18.82 -3.17 -35.84
C PRO A 123 18.41 -1.69 -35.87
N ILE A 124 17.11 -1.31 -35.88
CA ILE A 124 16.73 0.12 -36.09
C ILE A 124 15.48 0.59 -35.29
N LEU A 125 14.64 -0.31 -34.76
CA LEU A 125 13.36 0.06 -34.11
C LEU A 125 13.36 -0.01 -32.57
N ASN A 126 14.40 -0.56 -31.95
CA ASN A 126 14.33 -1.03 -30.55
C ASN A 126 14.60 0.04 -29.49
N ALA A 127 15.41 1.07 -29.75
CA ALA A 127 15.74 2.06 -28.72
C ALA A 127 14.51 2.88 -28.29
N ALA A 128 13.68 3.30 -29.25
CA ALA A 128 12.43 4.01 -28.94
C ALA A 128 11.39 3.07 -28.30
N ALA A 129 11.31 1.81 -28.76
CA ALA A 129 10.40 0.82 -28.20
C ALA A 129 10.77 0.45 -26.76
N SER A 130 12.05 0.19 -26.46
CA SER A 130 12.51 -0.12 -25.10
C SER A 130 12.30 1.03 -24.13
N ILE A 131 12.59 2.29 -24.55
CA ILE A 131 12.30 3.48 -23.74
C ILE A 131 10.79 3.59 -23.48
N SER A 132 9.95 3.33 -24.48
CA SER A 132 8.49 3.39 -24.31
C SER A 132 7.96 2.34 -23.34
N VAL A 133 8.55 1.14 -23.33
CA VAL A 133 8.23 0.06 -22.38
C VAL A 133 8.68 0.45 -20.99
N ASP A 134 9.91 0.93 -20.83
CA ASP A 134 10.47 1.39 -19.55
C ASP A 134 9.60 2.51 -18.94
N VAL A 135 9.23 3.51 -19.73
CA VAL A 135 8.31 4.59 -19.31
C VAL A 135 6.95 4.04 -18.92
N THR A 136 6.40 3.08 -19.67
CA THR A 136 5.09 2.49 -19.38
C THR A 136 5.11 1.68 -18.10
N ILE A 137 6.15 0.88 -17.86
CA ILE A 137 6.36 0.13 -16.62
C ILE A 137 6.43 1.09 -15.43
N LEU A 138 7.25 2.14 -15.55
CA LEU A 138 7.39 3.16 -14.49
C LEU A 138 6.06 3.85 -14.21
N VAL A 139 5.39 4.43 -15.21
CA VAL A 139 4.11 5.14 -15.01
C VAL A 139 3.06 4.22 -14.36
N THR A 140 2.94 2.99 -14.86
CA THR A 140 1.93 2.03 -14.37
C THR A 140 2.20 1.64 -12.92
N GLU A 141 3.44 1.30 -12.59
CA GLU A 141 3.78 0.85 -11.24
C GLU A 141 3.79 2.02 -10.24
N LEU A 142 4.21 3.22 -10.66
CA LEU A 142 4.13 4.42 -9.83
C LEU A 142 2.68 4.81 -9.51
N LYS A 143 1.75 4.73 -10.48
CA LYS A 143 0.31 4.91 -10.22
C LYS A 143 -0.22 3.90 -9.22
N LYS A 144 0.22 2.65 -9.33
CA LYS A 144 -0.13 1.61 -8.37
C LYS A 144 0.42 1.90 -6.97
N TYR A 145 1.65 2.40 -6.84
CA TYR A 145 2.20 2.81 -5.54
C TYR A 145 1.39 3.96 -4.95
N TYR A 146 1.14 5.00 -5.73
CA TYR A 146 0.38 6.18 -5.33
C TYR A 146 -1.01 5.82 -4.80
N ASN A 147 -1.75 4.98 -5.54
CA ASN A 147 -3.06 4.48 -5.11
C ASN A 147 -2.95 3.56 -3.89
N ALA A 148 -1.96 2.65 -3.86
CA ALA A 148 -1.78 1.75 -2.72
C ALA A 148 -1.46 2.53 -1.43
N PHE A 149 -0.74 3.64 -1.51
CA PHE A 149 -0.47 4.46 -0.33
C PHE A 149 -1.61 5.41 0.04
N GLY A 150 -2.69 5.45 -0.74
CA GLY A 150 -3.83 6.35 -0.51
C GLY A 150 -3.49 7.82 -0.73
N LEU A 151 -2.54 8.10 -1.63
CA LEU A 151 -2.12 9.44 -1.98
C LEU A 151 -2.96 10.03 -3.13
N ASP A 152 -3.85 9.24 -3.71
CA ASP A 152 -4.77 9.70 -4.76
C ASP A 152 -5.80 10.72 -4.25
N PRO A 153 -6.33 11.59 -5.13
CA PRO A 153 -7.25 12.65 -4.73
C PRO A 153 -8.46 12.15 -3.92
N ASP A 154 -9.05 11.02 -4.30
CA ASP A 154 -10.22 10.47 -3.62
C ASP A 154 -9.87 9.97 -2.20
N SER A 155 -8.72 9.30 -2.06
CA SER A 155 -8.21 8.85 -0.75
C SER A 155 -7.82 10.02 0.15
N LEU A 156 -7.17 11.04 -0.40
CA LEU A 156 -6.82 12.26 0.35
C LEU A 156 -8.06 13.04 0.78
N GLN A 157 -9.10 13.11 -0.06
CA GLN A 157 -10.38 13.72 0.31
C GLN A 157 -11.02 12.95 1.47
N LYS A 158 -11.10 11.61 1.38
CA LYS A 158 -11.64 10.79 2.49
C LYS A 158 -10.85 10.94 3.78
N LEU A 159 -9.53 11.11 3.70
CA LEU A 159 -8.68 11.35 4.87
C LEU A 159 -8.89 12.76 5.44
N SER A 160 -9.08 13.75 4.58
CA SER A 160 -9.43 15.12 4.95
C SER A 160 -10.77 15.14 5.71
N ASP A 161 -11.80 14.51 5.15
CA ASP A 161 -13.14 14.42 5.76
C ASP A 161 -13.12 13.76 7.15
N ARG A 162 -12.20 12.82 7.38
CA ARG A 162 -12.06 12.08 8.66
C ARG A 162 -11.21 12.80 9.70
N SER A 163 -10.16 13.50 9.27
CA SER A 163 -9.20 14.16 10.17
C SER A 163 -9.56 15.61 10.48
N GLY A 164 -10.49 16.21 9.73
CA GLY A 164 -10.82 17.63 9.83
C GLY A 164 -9.76 18.56 9.24
N LYS A 165 -8.65 18.01 8.71
CA LYS A 165 -7.61 18.76 7.99
C LYS A 165 -8.03 18.98 6.55
N SER A 166 -7.65 20.09 5.95
CA SER A 166 -7.90 20.35 4.53
C SER A 166 -7.00 19.48 3.64
N VAL A 167 -7.49 19.14 2.43
CA VAL A 167 -6.68 18.43 1.42
C VAL A 167 -5.38 19.18 1.10
N ASN A 168 -5.40 20.51 1.13
CA ASN A 168 -4.20 21.33 0.87
C ASN A 168 -3.14 21.14 1.95
N GLU A 169 -3.53 21.07 3.22
CA GLU A 169 -2.62 20.77 4.32
C GLU A 169 -2.02 19.36 4.18
N LEU A 170 -2.85 18.36 3.87
CA LEU A 170 -2.37 17.00 3.61
C LEU A 170 -1.44 16.92 2.39
N LYS A 171 -1.68 17.71 1.34
CA LYS A 171 -0.79 17.77 0.17
C LYS A 171 0.50 18.52 0.43
N SER A 172 0.51 19.50 1.34
CA SER A 172 1.70 20.31 1.64
C SER A 172 2.86 19.51 2.24
N VAL A 173 2.58 18.36 2.86
CA VAL A 173 3.59 17.47 3.44
C VAL A 173 4.15 16.46 2.45
N LEU A 174 3.59 16.39 1.24
CA LEU A 174 4.11 15.58 0.15
C LEU A 174 5.39 16.21 -0.39
N LYS A 175 6.50 15.47 -0.34
CA LYS A 175 7.80 15.92 -0.83
C LYS A 175 8.13 15.33 -2.19
N CYS A 176 7.51 14.22 -2.55
CA CYS A 176 7.74 13.55 -3.81
C CYS A 176 7.19 14.41 -4.96
N PRO A 177 7.98 14.67 -6.02
CA PRO A 177 7.56 15.46 -7.18
C PRO A 177 6.48 14.77 -8.05
N LEU A 178 5.90 13.66 -7.59
CA LEU A 178 4.82 12.91 -8.24
C LEU A 178 3.42 13.38 -7.77
N ASN A 179 3.31 14.62 -7.29
CA ASN A 179 2.21 15.14 -6.47
C ASN A 179 0.96 15.62 -7.23
N GLU A 180 1.06 15.91 -8.53
CA GLU A 180 -0.08 16.45 -9.30
C GLU A 180 -0.73 15.42 -10.22
N GLU A 181 0.05 14.67 -11.00
CA GLU A 181 -0.43 13.51 -11.74
C GLU A 181 0.75 12.70 -12.28
N ILE A 182 0.77 11.38 -12.12
CA ILE A 182 1.87 10.55 -12.62
C ILE A 182 1.73 10.42 -14.15
N THR A 183 2.38 11.33 -14.86
CA THR A 183 2.40 11.39 -16.33
C THR A 183 3.70 10.82 -16.92
N LYS A 184 3.66 10.49 -18.22
CA LYS A 184 4.84 10.06 -18.96
C LYS A 184 5.94 11.12 -18.94
N ASP A 185 5.57 12.40 -19.05
CA ASP A 185 6.53 13.51 -19.10
C ASP A 185 7.29 13.70 -17.77
N LEU A 186 6.62 13.51 -16.63
CA LEU A 186 7.29 13.52 -15.32
C LEU A 186 8.28 12.36 -15.19
N VAL A 187 7.90 11.17 -15.62
CA VAL A 187 8.79 9.99 -15.60
C VAL A 187 9.99 10.19 -16.54
N ILE A 188 9.77 10.73 -17.74
CA ILE A 188 10.83 11.10 -18.70
C ILE A 188 11.77 12.15 -18.12
N LYS A 189 11.27 13.11 -17.33
CA LYS A 189 12.12 14.11 -16.66
C LYS A 189 12.97 13.51 -15.52
N LEU A 190 12.50 12.44 -14.88
CA LEU A 190 13.22 11.76 -13.80
C LEU A 190 14.24 10.73 -14.31
N LEU A 191 14.06 10.20 -15.51
CA LEU A 191 14.94 9.21 -16.16
C LEU A 191 16.42 9.64 -16.27
N PRO A 192 16.78 10.86 -16.72
CA PRO A 192 18.18 11.30 -16.89
C PRO A 192 19.00 11.29 -15.60
N ASN A 193 18.40 11.66 -14.47
CA ASN A 193 19.06 11.67 -13.17
C ASN A 193 19.31 10.26 -12.62
N ALA A 194 18.54 9.28 -13.08
CA ALA A 194 18.71 7.87 -12.71
C ALA A 194 19.69 7.13 -13.63
N SER A 195 19.73 7.47 -14.92
CA SER A 195 20.69 6.88 -15.87
C SER A 195 22.15 7.19 -15.52
N LEU A 196 22.44 8.36 -14.92
CA LEU A 196 23.80 8.71 -14.47
C LEU A 196 24.25 7.85 -13.28
N PHE A 197 23.36 7.63 -12.30
CA PHE A 197 23.64 6.76 -11.13
C PHE A 197 23.67 5.27 -11.48
N ALA A 198 22.91 4.83 -12.48
CA ALA A 198 22.96 3.46 -12.99
C ALA A 198 24.31 3.14 -13.65
N VAL A 199 24.95 4.13 -14.29
CA VAL A 199 26.29 3.98 -14.89
C VAL A 199 27.38 3.85 -13.82
N GLU A 200 27.33 4.62 -12.73
CA GLU A 200 28.30 4.52 -11.63
C GLU A 200 28.15 3.23 -10.79
N THR A 201 26.93 2.80 -10.50
CA THR A 201 26.67 1.61 -9.66
C THR A 201 26.74 0.28 -10.43
N ALA A 202 26.67 0.31 -11.76
CA ALA A 202 26.81 -0.89 -12.59
C ALA A 202 28.25 -1.44 -12.62
N ALA A 203 29.26 -0.64 -12.29
CA ALA A 203 30.66 -1.09 -12.32
C ALA A 203 30.98 -2.12 -11.23
N GLU A 204 30.32 -2.08 -10.06
CA GLU A 204 30.81 -2.83 -8.89
C GLU A 204 29.91 -3.96 -8.38
N TYR A 205 28.60 -4.03 -8.69
CA TYR A 205 27.71 -4.92 -7.91
C TYR A 205 26.80 -5.89 -8.67
N TRP A 206 26.71 -5.87 -10.00
CA TRP A 206 25.60 -6.55 -10.69
C TRP A 206 25.96 -7.52 -11.82
N LEU A 207 27.25 -7.72 -12.12
CA LEU A 207 27.68 -8.77 -13.06
C LEU A 207 27.37 -10.21 -12.57
N GLY A 208 27.07 -10.40 -11.28
CA GLY A 208 26.95 -11.73 -10.65
C GLY A 208 25.53 -12.26 -10.40
N LEU A 209 24.45 -11.48 -10.56
CA LEU A 209 23.13 -11.85 -10.02
C LEU A 209 22.15 -12.48 -11.02
N ILE A 210 22.48 -12.54 -12.32
CA ILE A 210 21.61 -13.13 -13.35
C ILE A 210 22.42 -14.04 -14.29
N PRO A 211 22.24 -15.38 -14.26
CA PRO A 211 23.08 -16.35 -14.98
C PRO A 211 23.12 -16.26 -16.52
N PHE A 212 22.34 -15.36 -17.14
CA PHE A 212 22.17 -15.29 -18.60
C PHE A 212 22.47 -13.90 -19.21
N LEU A 213 22.77 -12.87 -18.41
CA LEU A 213 22.88 -11.48 -18.88
C LEU A 213 24.31 -10.98 -19.10
N GLY A 214 25.30 -11.86 -19.15
CA GLY A 214 26.72 -11.52 -19.21
C GLY A 214 27.23 -10.83 -20.50
N SER A 215 26.38 -10.30 -21.39
CA SER A 215 26.85 -9.71 -22.66
C SER A 215 26.07 -8.51 -23.24
N LEU A 216 24.95 -8.05 -22.65
CA LEU A 216 24.12 -6.98 -23.25
C LEU A 216 24.05 -5.74 -22.35
N VAL A 217 24.87 -4.73 -22.67
CA VAL A 217 24.95 -3.41 -22.01
C VAL A 217 23.57 -2.73 -21.90
N ALA A 218 22.72 -2.86 -22.92
CA ALA A 218 21.39 -2.26 -22.92
C ALA A 218 20.43 -2.93 -21.90
N GLY A 219 20.50 -4.26 -21.76
CA GLY A 219 19.66 -5.02 -20.82
C GLY A 219 20.01 -4.73 -19.37
N SER A 220 21.31 -4.64 -19.04
CA SER A 220 21.77 -4.32 -17.68
C SER A 220 21.45 -2.87 -17.28
N LEU A 221 21.60 -1.91 -18.20
CA LEU A 221 21.24 -0.51 -17.97
C LEU A 221 19.73 -0.34 -17.75
N SER A 222 18.89 -1.00 -18.56
CA SER A 222 17.43 -0.95 -18.42
C SER A 222 16.99 -1.58 -17.09
N PHE A 223 17.53 -2.75 -16.73
CA PHE A 223 17.30 -3.37 -15.41
C PHE A 223 17.63 -2.41 -14.26
N GLY A 224 18.87 -1.88 -14.26
CA GLY A 224 19.38 -1.02 -13.20
C GLY A 224 18.56 0.26 -13.06
N THR A 225 18.22 0.88 -14.18
CA THR A 225 17.41 2.11 -14.22
C THR A 225 16.02 1.88 -13.62
N ILE A 226 15.31 0.83 -14.05
CA ILE A 226 13.96 0.52 -13.55
C ILE A 226 14.00 0.13 -12.08
N PHE A 227 14.94 -0.73 -11.68
CA PHE A 227 15.08 -1.16 -10.30
C PHE A 227 15.32 0.03 -9.37
N TYR A 228 16.30 0.88 -9.71
CA TYR A 228 16.63 2.07 -8.92
C TYR A 228 15.45 3.04 -8.85
N MET A 229 14.83 3.36 -9.98
CA MET A 229 13.72 4.30 -10.05
C MET A 229 12.52 3.85 -9.23
N LEU A 230 12.09 2.59 -9.40
CA LEU A 230 10.98 2.04 -8.64
C LEU A 230 11.31 1.98 -7.15
N MET A 231 12.53 1.58 -6.77
CA MET A 231 12.93 1.52 -5.37
C MET A 231 12.96 2.91 -4.72
N ARG A 232 13.54 3.90 -5.41
CA ARG A 232 13.59 5.29 -4.94
C ARG A 232 12.18 5.85 -4.77
N CYS A 233 11.35 5.77 -5.79
CA CYS A 233 9.99 6.31 -5.74
C CYS A 233 9.11 5.58 -4.73
N LEU A 234 9.24 4.26 -4.60
CA LEU A 234 8.55 3.48 -3.56
C LEU A 234 8.92 3.99 -2.17
N ASN A 235 10.20 4.25 -1.91
CA ASN A 235 10.67 4.79 -0.64
C ASN A 235 10.14 6.20 -0.37
N GLU A 236 10.13 7.08 -1.39
CA GLU A 236 9.62 8.44 -1.24
C GLU A 236 8.11 8.47 -1.03
N LEU A 237 7.34 7.73 -1.83
CA LEU A 237 5.87 7.65 -1.68
C LEU A 237 5.48 7.02 -0.34
N ALA A 238 6.19 5.98 0.12
CA ALA A 238 5.95 5.41 1.44
C ALA A 238 6.24 6.43 2.56
N LYS A 239 7.29 7.25 2.41
CA LYS A 239 7.63 8.32 3.36
C LYS A 239 6.60 9.45 3.35
N ASP A 240 6.14 9.84 2.17
CA ASP A 240 5.09 10.84 2.00
C ASP A 240 3.78 10.39 2.62
N ALA A 241 3.35 9.15 2.35
CA ALA A 241 2.17 8.58 2.96
C ALA A 241 2.26 8.48 4.48
N ARG A 242 3.46 8.19 4.99
CA ARG A 242 3.76 8.25 6.43
C ARG A 242 3.59 9.68 6.99
N ASN A 243 4.07 10.69 6.28
CA ASN A 243 3.96 12.10 6.69
C ASN A 243 2.51 12.58 6.64
N VAL A 244 1.77 12.23 5.58
CA VAL A 244 0.33 12.52 5.44
C VAL A 244 -0.46 11.90 6.59
N LEU A 245 -0.18 10.64 6.92
CA LEU A 245 -0.84 9.98 8.05
C LEU A 245 -0.50 10.67 9.38
N MET A 246 0.75 11.05 9.61
CA MET A 246 1.12 11.81 10.82
C MET A 246 0.43 13.17 10.88
N ALA A 247 0.33 13.89 9.77
CA ALA A 247 -0.37 15.18 9.70
C ALA A 247 -1.87 15.03 9.96
N ALA A 248 -2.49 13.96 9.47
CA ALA A 248 -3.90 13.65 9.71
C ALA A 248 -4.18 13.23 11.17
N LEU A 249 -3.21 12.60 11.85
CA LEU A 249 -3.35 12.16 13.25
C LEU A 249 -3.02 13.26 14.27
N GLN A 250 -2.32 14.32 13.87
CA GLN A 250 -2.10 15.49 14.73
C GLN A 250 -3.43 16.24 14.89
N SER A 251 -4.09 16.05 16.02
CA SER A 251 -5.33 16.76 16.38
C SER A 251 -5.15 18.26 16.22
N SER A 252 -6.11 18.91 15.54
CA SER A 252 -6.35 20.34 15.75
C SER A 252 -6.66 20.50 17.24
N VAL A 253 -5.70 21.04 17.98
CA VAL A 253 -5.95 21.61 19.30
C VAL A 253 -6.74 22.87 19.01
N ASP A 254 -8.07 22.76 19.10
CA ASP A 254 -8.99 23.88 19.27
C ASP A 254 -9.90 23.57 20.46
#